data_AF-A4WZL8-F1
#
_entry.id   AF-A4WZL8-F1
#
_cell.length_a   1.000
_cell.length_b   1.000
_cell.length_c   1.000
_cell.angle_alpha   90.00
_cell.angle_beta   90.00
_cell.angle_gamma   90.00
#
_symmetry.space_group_name_H-M   'P 1'
#
loop_
_entity.id
_entity.type
_entity.pdbx_description
1 polymer ?
#
loop_
_entity_poly.entity_id
_entity_poly.type
_entity_poly.pdbx_seq_one_letter_code
_entity_poly.pdbx_strand_id
1 'polypeptide(L)'
;MFSVSSNELSRERGALTGRTFATLCLAIFLFLSAFVVWKAWQAADGHLIFTLDDPYLHLAVAETLLQGGYGVNFPQTSSPSSSILYTLLLAPFVALGAGAAGALGLSLTAQGAAVWLVARLIWDHLLEALPERLRLPAGLGAALLTGLLAVSPAVSRPGRPVAAVATAAPGAHLIFGKFGWLGRYEPYAVALALVALTAAGGRALSTLRPVWAGPTVALAVLGVVAVSFLTPAKDTPAASRNIFEQQYQMHRFTTEFFPRTVAVNALGWVAYRNDGHVLDLWGLGSEEVRRATRSAGGLTPELIAELADRKGAVYAMIYDRWFKGRVPPSWCRMAVLRTSLVTAGSDEVSFYLIDPAEAPAMAGALARFAPTLPAGASLEVIPCPRP
;
A
#
# COMPACT_ATOMS: atom_id res chain seq x y z
N MET A 1 -2.01 -1.66 67.61
CA MET A 1 -0.83 -1.26 66.80
C MET A 1 -0.99 -1.87 65.41
N PHE A 2 -1.82 -1.27 64.55
CA PHE A 2 -1.82 -1.48 63.10
C PHE A 2 -2.41 -0.21 62.48
N SER A 3 -1.56 0.81 62.35
CA SER A 3 -1.85 1.97 61.52
C SER A 3 -1.42 1.61 60.10
N VAL A 4 -2.32 0.99 59.33
CA VAL A 4 -2.16 0.99 57.87
C VAL A 4 -2.38 2.43 57.44
N SER A 5 -1.28 3.07 57.05
CA SER A 5 -1.26 4.45 56.60
C SER A 5 -2.20 4.61 55.40
N SER A 6 -3.10 5.58 55.45
CA SER A 6 -3.95 6.01 54.34
C SER A 6 -3.16 6.42 53.08
N ASN A 7 -1.83 6.53 53.17
CA ASN A 7 -0.92 6.75 52.05
C ASN A 7 -0.59 5.49 51.22
N GLU A 8 -0.78 4.27 51.72
CA GLU A 8 -0.54 3.05 50.92
C GLU A 8 -1.74 2.71 50.05
N LEU A 9 -2.97 2.91 50.55
CA LEU A 9 -4.21 2.72 49.79
C LEU A 9 -4.45 3.78 48.70
N SER A 10 -3.80 4.94 48.78
CA SER A 10 -3.88 6.00 47.75
C SER A 10 -2.82 5.88 46.65
N ARG A 11 -1.70 5.17 46.92
CA ARG A 11 -0.63 4.93 45.93
C ARG A 11 -0.98 3.90 44.86
N GLU A 12 -1.87 2.95 45.15
CA GLU A 12 -2.30 1.93 44.17
C GLU A 12 -3.36 2.39 43.17
N ARG A 13 -3.99 3.57 43.37
CA ARG A 13 -5.15 4.01 42.56
C ARG A 13 -4.84 4.87 41.33
N GLY A 14 -3.58 5.06 40.93
CA GLY A 14 -3.26 6.05 39.89
C GLY A 14 -2.14 5.75 38.90
N ALA A 15 -1.38 4.66 39.05
CA ALA A 15 -0.27 4.39 38.13
C ALA A 15 -0.79 3.73 36.85
N LEU A 16 -0.67 4.41 35.70
CA LEU A 16 -0.84 3.79 34.38
C LEU A 16 0.07 2.54 34.31
N THR A 17 -0.49 1.38 33.96
CA THR A 17 0.32 0.19 33.66
C THR A 17 0.69 0.16 32.18
N GLY A 18 1.75 -0.58 31.81
CA GLY A 18 2.12 -0.73 30.39
C GLY A 18 1.05 -1.36 29.52
N ARG A 19 0.21 -2.22 30.11
CA ARG A 19 -0.98 -2.75 29.43
C ARG A 19 -2.03 -1.66 29.21
N THR A 20 -2.29 -0.83 30.21
CA THR A 20 -3.23 0.31 30.09
C THR A 20 -2.74 1.30 29.03
N PHE A 21 -1.45 1.64 29.03
CA PHE A 21 -0.84 2.53 28.03
C PHE A 21 -0.97 1.99 26.61
N ALA A 22 -0.58 0.74 26.39
CA ALA A 22 -0.66 0.13 25.06
C ALA A 22 -2.10 -0.01 24.56
N THR A 23 -3.05 -0.28 25.46
CA THR A 23 -4.47 -0.34 25.13
C THR A 23 -5.02 1.04 24.74
N LEU A 24 -4.57 2.11 25.42
CA LEU A 24 -4.91 3.48 25.05
C LEU A 24 -4.34 3.85 23.67
N CYS A 25 -3.07 3.50 23.38
CA CYS A 25 -2.48 3.71 22.06
C CYS A 25 -3.23 2.96 20.96
N LEU A 26 -3.63 1.72 21.22
CA LEU A 26 -4.45 0.93 20.29
C LEU A 26 -5.82 1.59 20.06
N ALA A 27 -6.50 2.05 21.11
CA ALA A 27 -7.79 2.73 20.98
C ALA A 27 -7.69 4.03 20.15
N ILE A 28 -6.66 4.84 20.39
CA ILE A 28 -6.38 6.06 19.60
C ILE A 28 -6.11 5.69 18.14
N PHE A 29 -5.26 4.69 17.89
CA PHE A 29 -4.99 4.19 16.54
C PHE A 29 -6.29 3.78 15.82
N LEU A 30 -7.12 2.94 16.45
CA LEU A 30 -8.37 2.47 15.86
C LEU A 30 -9.33 3.63 15.56
N PHE A 31 -9.45 4.61 16.46
CA PHE A 31 -10.27 5.80 16.23
C PHE A 31 -9.78 6.63 15.02
N LEU A 32 -8.47 6.89 14.96
CA LEU A 32 -7.87 7.64 13.85
C LEU A 32 -7.99 6.88 12.52
N SER A 33 -7.73 5.57 12.52
CA SER A 33 -7.92 4.72 11.34
C SER A 33 -9.37 4.71 10.88
N ALA A 34 -10.34 4.58 11.79
CA ALA A 34 -11.75 4.65 11.45
C ALA A 34 -12.13 6.01 10.84
N PHE A 35 -11.61 7.11 11.39
CA PHE A 35 -11.82 8.44 10.84
C PHE A 35 -11.22 8.58 9.43
N VAL A 36 -9.99 8.12 9.20
CA VAL A 36 -9.34 8.15 7.88
C VAL A 36 -10.10 7.30 6.86
N VAL A 37 -10.52 6.09 7.25
CA VAL A 37 -11.33 5.20 6.39
C VAL A 37 -12.66 5.85 6.05
N TRP A 38 -13.33 6.48 7.01
CA TRP A 38 -14.58 7.21 6.77
C TRP A 38 -14.40 8.38 5.80
N LYS A 39 -13.32 9.16 5.95
CA LYS A 39 -12.99 10.24 5.01
C LYS A 39 -12.69 9.72 3.61
N ALA A 40 -11.97 8.60 3.49
CA ALA A 40 -11.68 7.97 2.20
C ALA A 40 -12.95 7.42 1.53
N TRP A 41 -13.84 6.79 2.30
CA TRP A 41 -15.13 6.31 1.84
C TRP A 41 -16.01 7.44 1.31
N GLN A 42 -16.06 8.58 1.99
CA GLN A 42 -16.76 9.76 1.49
C GLN A 42 -16.14 10.33 0.20
N ALA A 43 -14.82 10.35 0.12
CA ALA A 43 -14.10 10.89 -1.03
C ALA A 43 -14.24 10.02 -2.29
N ALA A 44 -14.60 8.73 -2.12
CA ALA A 44 -14.85 7.77 -3.19
C ALA A 44 -16.35 7.46 -3.37
N ASP A 45 -17.22 8.44 -3.14
CA ASP A 45 -18.68 8.33 -3.33
C ASP A 45 -19.31 7.09 -2.66
N GLY A 46 -18.84 6.75 -1.46
CA GLY A 46 -19.36 5.63 -0.69
C GLY A 46 -18.78 4.26 -1.06
N HIS A 47 -17.67 4.22 -1.82
CA HIS A 47 -16.98 2.99 -2.16
C HIS A 47 -15.76 2.76 -1.26
N LEU A 48 -15.53 1.51 -0.85
CA LEU A 48 -14.30 1.14 -0.15
C LEU A 48 -13.17 0.98 -1.17
N ILE A 49 -12.37 2.03 -1.34
CA ILE A 49 -11.30 2.12 -2.33
C ILE A 49 -9.94 2.31 -1.64
N PHE A 50 -9.02 1.37 -1.83
CA PHE A 50 -7.62 1.52 -1.43
C PHE A 50 -6.93 2.70 -2.13
N THR A 51 -5.91 3.25 -1.47
CA THR A 51 -5.15 4.42 -1.91
C THR A 51 -4.22 4.15 -3.10
N LEU A 52 -4.03 2.88 -3.43
CA LEU A 52 -3.22 2.37 -4.53
C LEU A 52 -3.99 1.27 -5.26
N ASP A 53 -3.59 1.01 -6.49
CA ASP A 53 -4.14 -0.06 -7.33
C ASP A 53 -3.58 -1.45 -6.96
N ASP A 54 -2.37 -1.50 -6.38
CA ASP A 54 -1.66 -2.75 -6.05
C ASP A 54 -2.45 -3.76 -5.19
N PRO A 55 -3.24 -3.36 -4.16
CA PRO A 55 -4.00 -4.31 -3.35
C PRO A 55 -4.99 -5.17 -4.16
N TYR A 56 -5.54 -4.64 -5.25
CA TYR A 56 -6.46 -5.39 -6.12
C TYR A 56 -5.75 -6.49 -6.89
N LEU A 57 -4.44 -6.34 -7.14
CA LEU A 57 -3.64 -7.40 -7.73
C LEU A 57 -3.58 -8.63 -6.81
N HIS A 58 -3.43 -8.43 -5.50
CA HIS A 58 -3.47 -9.53 -4.53
C HIS A 58 -4.86 -10.18 -4.47
N LEU A 59 -5.93 -9.38 -4.61
CA LEU A 59 -7.29 -9.88 -4.63
C LEU A 59 -7.59 -10.68 -5.91
N ALA A 60 -7.13 -10.22 -7.08
CA ALA A 60 -7.24 -10.94 -8.35
C ALA A 60 -6.49 -12.28 -8.31
N VAL A 61 -5.27 -12.31 -7.75
CA VAL A 61 -4.53 -13.58 -7.57
C VAL A 61 -5.23 -14.49 -6.56
N ALA A 62 -5.88 -13.95 -5.53
CA ALA A 62 -6.68 -14.75 -4.61
C ALA A 62 -7.92 -15.36 -5.29
N GLU A 63 -8.53 -14.68 -6.27
CA GLU A 63 -9.62 -15.25 -7.09
C GLU A 63 -9.14 -16.43 -7.92
N THR A 64 -8.01 -16.30 -8.62
CA THR A 64 -7.47 -17.41 -9.42
C THR A 64 -6.96 -18.56 -8.55
N LEU A 65 -6.46 -18.25 -7.35
CA LEU A 65 -6.06 -19.24 -6.35
C LEU A 65 -7.23 -20.13 -5.94
N LEU A 66 -8.43 -19.57 -5.76
CA LEU A 66 -9.64 -20.33 -5.46
C LEU A 66 -10.06 -21.26 -6.61
N GLN A 67 -9.64 -20.95 -7.85
CA GLN A 67 -9.87 -21.76 -9.04
C GLN A 67 -8.76 -22.82 -9.26
N GLY A 68 -7.76 -22.88 -8.37
CA GLY A 68 -6.61 -23.79 -8.50
C GLY A 68 -5.46 -23.25 -9.36
N GLY A 69 -5.50 -21.97 -9.75
CA GLY A 69 -4.44 -21.28 -10.47
C GLY A 69 -3.57 -20.39 -9.57
N TYR A 70 -2.62 -19.67 -10.16
CA TYR A 70 -1.89 -18.59 -9.48
C TYR A 70 -1.45 -17.56 -10.53
N GLY A 71 -2.15 -16.44 -10.60
CA GLY A 71 -1.96 -15.39 -11.60
C GLY A 71 -3.12 -14.41 -11.64
N VAL A 72 -3.15 -13.49 -12.60
CA VAL A 72 -4.31 -12.59 -12.80
C VAL A 72 -5.34 -13.14 -13.77
N ASN A 73 -4.98 -14.11 -14.59
CA ASN A 73 -5.87 -14.73 -15.56
C ASN A 73 -5.85 -16.24 -15.36
N PHE A 74 -6.99 -16.88 -15.09
CA PHE A 74 -7.05 -18.34 -15.10
C PHE A 74 -7.20 -18.86 -16.55
N PRO A 75 -6.53 -19.96 -16.95
CA PRO A 75 -5.61 -20.81 -16.20
C PRO A 75 -4.12 -20.39 -16.31
N GLN A 76 -3.81 -19.17 -16.76
CA GLN A 76 -2.43 -18.71 -16.95
C GLN A 76 -1.73 -18.49 -15.60
N THR A 77 -0.53 -19.05 -15.48
CA THR A 77 0.28 -18.89 -14.27
C THR A 77 1.21 -17.67 -14.38
N SER A 78 1.17 -16.79 -13.39
CA SER A 78 2.12 -15.69 -13.22
C SER A 78 2.27 -15.33 -11.74
N SER A 79 3.36 -14.65 -11.36
CA SER A 79 3.61 -14.24 -9.97
C SER A 79 3.58 -12.71 -9.78
N PRO A 80 2.44 -12.05 -10.04
CA PRO A 80 2.31 -10.59 -9.91
C PRO A 80 2.20 -10.12 -8.46
N SER A 81 1.82 -11.01 -7.54
CA SER A 81 1.72 -10.72 -6.11
C SER A 81 3.08 -10.75 -5.42
N SER A 82 3.36 -9.71 -4.63
CA SER A 82 4.58 -9.63 -3.80
C SER A 82 4.54 -10.48 -2.53
N SER A 83 3.40 -11.09 -2.19
CA SER A 83 3.24 -11.90 -0.99
C SER A 83 2.24 -13.05 -1.20
N ILE A 84 2.78 -14.26 -1.33
CA ILE A 84 2.02 -15.50 -1.42
C ILE A 84 1.15 -15.67 -0.16
N LEU A 85 1.74 -15.48 1.02
CA LEU A 85 1.04 -15.64 2.30
C LEU A 85 -0.13 -14.66 2.43
N TYR A 86 0.07 -13.39 2.06
CA TYR A 86 -1.01 -12.42 2.13
C TYR A 86 -2.15 -12.79 1.19
N THR A 87 -1.83 -13.25 -0.02
CA THR A 87 -2.83 -13.72 -1.00
C THR A 87 -3.64 -14.91 -0.48
N LEU A 88 -2.98 -15.87 0.18
CA LEU A 88 -3.63 -17.01 0.85
C LEU A 88 -4.59 -16.55 1.96
N LEU A 89 -4.18 -15.56 2.76
CA LEU A 89 -5.02 -15.00 3.83
C LEU A 89 -6.23 -14.24 3.28
N LEU A 90 -6.13 -13.67 2.08
CA LEU A 90 -7.25 -12.98 1.41
C LEU A 90 -8.27 -13.92 0.79
N ALA A 91 -7.86 -15.12 0.36
CA ALA A 91 -8.72 -16.05 -0.39
C ALA A 91 -10.07 -16.36 0.30
N PRO A 92 -10.16 -16.61 1.62
CA PRO A 92 -11.45 -16.80 2.28
C PRO A 92 -12.37 -15.58 2.19
N PHE A 93 -11.83 -14.37 2.30
CA PHE A 93 -12.62 -13.14 2.19
C PHE A 93 -13.09 -12.88 0.77
N VAL A 94 -12.24 -13.20 -0.22
CA VAL A 94 -12.61 -13.15 -1.64
C VAL A 94 -13.75 -14.14 -1.92
N ALA A 95 -13.65 -15.38 -1.43
CA ALA A 95 -14.70 -16.40 -1.58
C ALA A 95 -16.05 -15.96 -0.98
N LEU A 96 -16.02 -15.19 0.12
CA LEU A 96 -17.21 -14.63 0.77
C LEU A 96 -17.72 -13.33 0.13
N GLY A 97 -17.12 -12.86 -0.96
CA GLY A 97 -17.49 -11.61 -1.61
C GLY A 97 -17.05 -10.35 -0.83
N ALA A 98 -16.23 -10.50 0.20
CA ALA A 98 -15.78 -9.46 1.12
C ALA A 98 -14.28 -9.11 0.96
N GLY A 99 -13.66 -9.41 -0.19
CA GLY A 99 -12.22 -9.31 -0.42
C GLY A 99 -11.58 -7.98 0.04
N ALA A 100 -12.11 -6.84 -0.39
CA ALA A 100 -11.62 -5.52 0.01
C ALA A 100 -11.77 -5.25 1.52
N ALA A 101 -12.93 -5.61 2.11
CA ALA A 101 -13.15 -5.47 3.54
C ALA A 101 -12.22 -6.39 4.37
N GLY A 102 -11.97 -7.61 3.88
CA GLY A 102 -11.04 -8.57 4.45
C GLY A 102 -9.59 -8.06 4.43
N ALA A 103 -9.15 -7.51 3.30
CA ALA A 103 -7.83 -6.88 3.18
C ALA A 103 -7.67 -5.71 4.17
N LEU A 104 -8.68 -4.84 4.30
CA LEU A 104 -8.68 -3.78 5.30
C LEU A 104 -8.61 -4.34 6.73
N GLY A 105 -9.46 -5.33 7.04
CA GLY A 105 -9.52 -5.94 8.36
C GLY A 105 -8.22 -6.64 8.77
N LEU A 106 -7.61 -7.41 7.88
CA LEU A 106 -6.29 -8.03 8.10
C LEU A 106 -5.21 -6.96 8.34
N SER A 107 -5.21 -5.91 7.52
CA SER A 107 -4.24 -4.80 7.66
C SER A 107 -4.38 -4.08 8.98
N LEU A 108 -5.60 -3.72 9.39
CA LEU A 108 -5.88 -3.05 10.66
C LEU A 108 -5.56 -3.94 11.87
N THR A 109 -5.80 -5.24 11.76
CA THR A 109 -5.49 -6.21 12.82
C THR A 109 -3.97 -6.32 13.01
N ALA A 110 -3.22 -6.50 11.92
CA ALA A 110 -1.76 -6.60 11.97
C ALA A 110 -1.13 -5.29 12.48
N GLN A 111 -1.60 -4.13 11.99
CA GLN A 111 -1.13 -2.83 12.44
C GLN A 111 -1.49 -2.56 13.91
N GLY A 112 -2.72 -2.88 14.34
CA GLY A 112 -3.15 -2.75 15.72
C GLY A 112 -2.32 -3.61 16.67
N ALA A 113 -2.04 -4.87 16.28
CA ALA A 113 -1.14 -5.74 17.04
C ALA A 113 0.28 -5.15 17.14
N ALA A 114 0.81 -4.62 16.04
CA ALA A 114 2.12 -3.96 16.04
C ALA A 114 2.14 -2.72 16.94
N VAL A 115 1.12 -1.85 16.86
CA VAL A 115 0.97 -0.67 17.72
C VAL A 115 0.94 -1.08 19.19
N TRP A 116 0.15 -2.08 19.54
CA TRP A 116 0.05 -2.56 20.91
C TRP A 116 1.38 -3.13 21.43
N LEU A 117 2.05 -3.98 20.63
CA LEU A 117 3.34 -4.58 21.00
C LEU A 117 4.44 -3.53 21.13
N VAL A 118 4.55 -2.61 20.18
CA VAL A 118 5.54 -1.51 20.22
C VAL A 118 5.27 -0.59 21.40
N ALA A 119 4.01 -0.24 21.67
CA ALA A 119 3.64 0.59 22.82
C ALA A 119 3.98 -0.10 24.15
N ARG A 120 3.76 -1.43 24.26
CA ARG A 120 4.20 -2.24 25.41
C ARG A 120 5.72 -2.18 25.57
N LEU A 121 6.47 -2.39 24.48
CA LEU A 121 7.93 -2.37 24.50
C LEU A 121 8.48 -0.99 24.89
N ILE A 122 7.87 0.10 24.39
CA ILE A 122 8.23 1.47 24.77
C ILE A 122 7.94 1.70 26.26
N TRP A 123 6.81 1.22 26.76
CA TRP A 123 6.48 1.35 28.19
C TRP A 123 7.51 0.62 29.07
N ASP A 124 7.68 -0.68 28.81
CA ASP A 124 8.46 -1.61 29.62
C ASP A 124 9.98 -1.29 29.56
N HIS A 125 10.47 -0.56 28.55
CA HIS A 125 11.91 -0.29 28.36
C HIS A 125 12.33 1.18 28.26
N LEU A 126 11.42 2.10 27.97
CA LEU A 126 11.73 3.53 27.79
C LEU A 126 11.04 4.44 28.81
N LEU A 127 9.81 4.10 29.26
CA LEU A 127 9.03 4.96 30.15
C LEU A 127 9.16 4.61 31.63
N GLU A 128 9.33 3.34 31.99
CA GLU A 128 9.59 2.93 33.38
C GLU A 128 10.98 3.36 33.91
N ALA A 129 11.88 3.80 33.03
CA ALA A 129 13.21 4.28 33.40
C ALA A 129 13.29 5.80 33.70
N LEU A 130 12.18 6.54 33.68
CA LEU A 130 12.17 8.00 33.75
C LEU A 130 11.33 8.56 34.94
N PRO A 131 11.85 9.53 35.72
CA PRO A 131 11.06 10.23 36.75
C PRO A 131 9.90 11.05 36.15
N GLU A 132 8.77 11.11 36.88
CA GLU A 132 7.46 11.66 36.46
C GLU A 132 7.42 13.11 35.90
N ARG A 133 8.49 13.88 35.99
CA ARG A 133 8.48 15.35 35.82
C ARG A 133 8.92 15.89 34.45
N LEU A 134 9.24 15.04 33.47
CA LEU A 134 9.88 15.47 32.21
C LEU A 134 9.27 14.87 30.93
N ARG A 135 7.93 14.79 30.84
CA ARG A 135 7.19 14.16 29.72
C ARG A 135 6.97 15.03 28.45
N LEU A 136 7.72 16.12 28.24
CA LEU A 136 7.72 16.92 27.00
C LEU A 136 9.06 17.66 26.92
N PRO A 137 9.74 17.89 25.78
CA PRO A 137 9.78 17.26 24.46
C PRO A 137 11.05 16.37 24.38
N ALA A 138 11.41 15.73 23.29
CA ALA A 138 12.28 16.29 22.28
C ALA A 138 12.70 15.24 21.27
N GLY A 139 13.14 15.71 20.12
CA GLY A 139 13.49 14.86 19.05
C GLY A 139 14.64 15.32 18.19
N LEU A 140 15.63 14.45 17.93
CA LEU A 140 16.27 14.25 16.61
C LEU A 140 17.50 13.30 16.58
N GLY A 141 17.74 12.43 17.58
CA GLY A 141 19.01 11.67 17.67
C GLY A 141 18.99 10.16 17.35
N ALA A 142 17.88 9.59 16.88
CA ALA A 142 17.68 8.14 17.06
C ALA A 142 18.07 7.23 15.89
N ALA A 143 18.29 7.76 14.69
CA ALA A 143 18.60 6.95 13.52
C ALA A 143 20.10 6.60 13.38
N LEU A 144 20.99 7.37 14.02
CA LEU A 144 22.45 7.14 13.98
C LEU A 144 22.96 6.28 15.16
N LEU A 145 22.16 6.12 16.23
CA LEU A 145 22.53 5.39 17.43
C LEU A 145 22.26 3.87 17.33
N THR A 146 21.36 3.42 16.47
CA THR A 146 20.99 1.99 16.32
C THR A 146 22.12 1.11 15.79
N GLY A 147 22.87 1.60 14.79
CA GLY A 147 23.99 0.84 14.19
C GLY A 147 25.19 0.66 15.13
N LEU A 148 25.51 1.69 15.93
CA LEU A 148 26.60 1.63 16.92
C LEU A 148 26.23 0.77 18.15
N LEU A 149 24.94 0.68 18.49
CA LEU A 149 24.45 -0.10 19.61
C LEU A 149 24.41 -1.62 19.30
N ALA A 150 24.19 -2.04 18.06
CA ALA A 150 24.12 -3.47 17.70
C ALA A 150 25.44 -4.25 17.94
N VAL A 151 26.58 -3.56 17.94
CA VAL A 151 27.93 -4.12 18.20
C VAL A 151 28.36 -3.92 19.65
N SER A 152 27.61 -3.14 20.43
CA SER A 152 27.96 -2.83 21.82
C SER A 152 27.83 -4.07 22.72
N PRO A 153 28.81 -4.31 23.62
CA PRO A 153 28.70 -5.34 24.66
C PRO A 153 27.54 -5.10 25.63
N ALA A 154 26.88 -3.93 25.57
CA ALA A 154 25.68 -3.60 26.34
C ALA A 154 24.40 -4.31 25.86
N VAL A 155 24.38 -4.87 24.64
CA VAL A 155 23.23 -5.62 24.11
C VAL A 155 23.24 -7.04 24.67
N SER A 156 22.11 -7.45 25.25
CA SER A 156 21.97 -8.82 25.77
C SER A 156 22.20 -9.85 24.65
N ARG A 157 22.81 -11.00 24.96
CA ARG A 157 22.99 -12.10 23.99
C ARG A 157 21.73 -12.44 23.18
N PRO A 158 20.51 -12.51 23.77
CA PRO A 158 19.28 -12.71 23.00
C PRO A 158 18.83 -11.49 22.16
N GLY A 159 19.26 -10.27 22.47
CA GLY A 159 18.92 -9.05 21.72
C GLY A 159 19.79 -8.79 20.48
N ARG A 160 20.95 -9.44 20.36
CA ARG A 160 21.87 -9.30 19.22
C ARG A 160 21.26 -9.66 17.85
N PRO A 161 20.53 -10.80 17.68
CA PRO A 161 19.88 -11.09 16.41
C PRO A 161 18.81 -10.05 16.04
N VAL A 162 18.05 -9.56 17.04
CA VAL A 162 17.03 -8.52 16.84
C VAL A 162 17.67 -7.22 16.36
N ALA A 163 18.75 -6.77 17.01
CA ALA A 163 19.50 -5.58 16.62
C ALA A 163 20.15 -5.72 15.24
N ALA A 164 20.66 -6.90 14.90
CA ALA A 164 21.22 -7.17 13.57
C ALA A 164 20.16 -7.07 12.47
N VAL A 165 19.00 -7.69 12.63
CA VAL A 165 17.87 -7.59 11.68
C VAL A 165 17.38 -6.16 11.56
N ALA A 166 17.18 -5.49 12.68
CA ALA A 166 16.68 -4.12 12.72
C ALA A 166 17.68 -3.06 12.22
N THR A 167 18.95 -3.43 12.02
CA THR A 167 19.95 -2.58 11.36
C THR A 167 20.11 -2.96 9.89
N ALA A 168 20.23 -4.27 9.60
CA ALA A 168 20.46 -4.78 8.26
C ALA A 168 19.28 -4.53 7.32
N ALA A 169 18.03 -4.69 7.80
CA ALA A 169 16.85 -4.50 6.95
C ALA A 169 16.65 -3.03 6.55
N PRO A 170 16.63 -2.03 7.47
CA PRO A 170 16.61 -0.62 7.07
C PRO A 170 17.85 -0.21 6.27
N GLY A 171 19.03 -0.73 6.59
CA GLY A 171 20.27 -0.47 5.83
C GLY A 171 20.18 -0.96 4.39
N ALA A 172 19.67 -2.18 4.18
CA ALA A 172 19.41 -2.72 2.85
C ALA A 172 18.35 -1.89 2.11
N HIS A 173 17.30 -1.41 2.80
CA HIS A 173 16.31 -0.50 2.21
C HIS A 173 16.92 0.82 1.77
N LEU A 174 17.81 1.42 2.56
CA LEU A 174 18.49 2.66 2.19
C LEU A 174 19.35 2.51 0.94
N ILE A 175 19.99 1.35 0.75
CA ILE A 175 20.89 1.09 -0.39
C ILE A 175 20.13 0.65 -1.64
N PHE A 176 19.13 -0.23 -1.49
CA PHE A 176 18.48 -0.92 -2.60
C PHE A 176 16.99 -0.60 -2.76
N GLY A 177 16.37 0.00 -1.74
CA GLY A 177 14.94 0.26 -1.69
C GLY A 177 14.51 1.55 -2.38
N LYS A 178 13.19 1.74 -2.45
CA LYS A 178 12.55 2.95 -2.97
C LYS A 178 11.86 3.71 -1.84
N PHE A 179 11.73 5.02 -2.02
CA PHE A 179 11.12 5.96 -1.08
C PHE A 179 10.02 6.79 -1.77
N GLY A 180 9.11 7.35 -0.99
CA GLY A 180 8.23 8.43 -1.44
C GLY A 180 6.96 7.99 -2.19
N TRP A 181 6.46 6.78 -1.92
CA TRP A 181 5.25 6.24 -2.56
C TRP A 181 4.13 6.06 -1.52
N LEU A 182 3.54 7.18 -1.10
CA LEU A 182 2.59 7.25 0.03
C LEU A 182 3.15 6.66 1.35
N GLY A 183 4.46 6.63 1.51
CA GLY A 183 5.07 6.03 2.69
C GLY A 183 4.82 4.52 2.79
N ARG A 184 4.58 3.80 1.68
CA ARG A 184 4.24 2.36 1.72
C ARG A 184 5.38 1.44 2.13
N TYR A 185 6.61 1.94 2.11
CA TYR A 185 7.86 1.17 2.22
C TYR A 185 8.66 1.53 3.47
N GLU A 186 8.33 2.62 4.12
CA GLU A 186 9.04 3.22 5.24
C GLU A 186 8.55 2.73 6.64
N PRO A 187 7.25 2.42 6.87
CA PRO A 187 6.71 2.06 8.17
C PRO A 187 7.36 0.85 8.84
N TYR A 188 7.69 -0.20 8.08
CA TYR A 188 8.31 -1.39 8.65
C TYR A 188 9.75 -1.10 9.11
N ALA A 189 10.49 -0.27 8.36
CA ALA A 189 11.86 0.11 8.70
C ALA A 189 11.87 0.96 9.98
N VAL A 190 10.90 1.88 10.11
CA VAL A 190 10.67 2.67 11.33
C VAL A 190 10.32 1.76 12.52
N ALA A 191 9.42 0.80 12.35
CA ALA A 191 9.04 -0.15 13.39
C ALA A 191 10.21 -1.04 13.83
N LEU A 192 11.05 -1.50 12.89
CA LEU A 192 12.24 -2.27 13.21
C LEU A 192 13.28 -1.42 13.94
N ALA A 193 13.51 -0.18 13.51
CA ALA A 193 14.41 0.74 14.19
C ALA A 193 13.96 1.01 15.64
N LEU A 194 12.66 1.17 15.87
CA LEU A 194 12.06 1.26 17.21
C LEU A 194 12.36 0.04 18.08
N VAL A 195 12.14 -1.17 17.53
CA VAL A 195 12.42 -2.41 18.24
C VAL A 195 13.92 -2.55 18.54
N ALA A 196 14.81 -2.20 17.61
CA ALA A 196 16.26 -2.16 17.87
C ALA A 196 16.63 -1.20 19.01
N LEU A 197 16.08 0.01 19.00
CA LEU A 197 16.34 1.03 20.04
C LEU A 197 15.90 0.54 21.41
N THR A 198 14.74 -0.10 21.53
CA THR A 198 14.27 -0.68 22.79
C THR A 198 15.14 -1.85 23.25
N ALA A 199 15.49 -2.78 22.34
CA ALA A 199 16.30 -3.96 22.63
C ALA A 199 17.74 -3.63 23.04
N ALA A 200 18.31 -2.54 22.51
CA ALA A 200 19.65 -2.09 22.85
C ALA A 200 19.70 -1.02 23.95
N GLY A 201 18.61 -0.27 24.13
CA GLY A 201 18.57 0.95 24.93
C GLY A 201 18.53 0.75 26.44
N GLY A 202 17.93 -0.33 26.95
CA GLY A 202 17.71 -0.50 28.40
C GLY A 202 18.97 -0.49 29.27
N ARG A 203 20.16 -0.80 28.72
CA ARG A 203 21.46 -0.76 29.43
C ARG A 203 22.45 0.30 28.92
N ALA A 204 22.33 0.71 27.65
CA ALA A 204 23.19 1.72 27.05
C ALA A 204 22.72 3.16 27.33
N LEU A 205 21.39 3.39 27.40
CA LEU A 205 20.87 4.69 27.84
C LEU A 205 21.12 4.94 29.33
N SER A 206 21.18 3.90 30.16
CA SER A 206 21.49 4.03 31.59
C SER A 206 22.96 4.38 31.88
N THR A 207 23.86 4.23 30.90
CA THR A 207 25.30 4.56 31.01
C THR A 207 25.65 5.94 30.45
N LEU A 208 24.80 6.51 29.58
CA LEU A 208 24.95 7.88 29.09
C LEU A 208 24.38 8.87 30.11
N ARG A 209 25.27 9.57 30.82
CA ARG A 209 24.96 10.51 31.91
C ARG A 209 24.37 11.90 31.55
N PRO A 210 24.06 12.33 30.30
CA PRO A 210 23.36 13.61 30.16
C PRO A 210 21.86 13.40 30.42
N VAL A 211 21.41 13.95 31.56
CA VAL A 211 20.04 13.97 32.12
C VAL A 211 18.95 14.44 31.14
N TRP A 212 19.34 14.98 29.98
CA TRP A 212 18.47 15.59 28.97
C TRP A 212 18.35 14.74 27.68
N ALA A 213 19.15 13.68 27.51
CA ALA A 213 19.27 12.97 26.23
C ALA A 213 18.20 11.88 26.00
N GLY A 214 17.65 11.25 27.04
CA GLY A 214 16.66 10.17 26.90
C GLY A 214 15.30 10.62 26.33
N PRO A 215 14.62 11.60 26.95
CA PRO A 215 13.31 12.12 26.49
C PRO A 215 13.36 12.79 25.10
N THR A 216 14.20 13.82 24.89
CA THR A 216 15.37 13.77 23.97
C THR A 216 15.26 12.98 22.66
N VAL A 217 15.41 11.68 22.83
CA VAL A 217 15.52 10.71 21.77
C VAL A 217 14.17 10.03 21.59
N ALA A 218 13.44 9.76 22.67
CA ALA A 218 12.11 9.15 22.63
C ALA A 218 11.08 9.97 21.84
N LEU A 219 11.07 11.28 22.03
CA LEU A 219 10.16 12.19 21.32
C LEU A 219 10.68 12.52 19.89
N ALA A 220 11.96 12.26 19.58
CA ALA A 220 12.52 12.21 18.22
C ALA A 220 11.91 11.10 17.44
N VAL A 221 11.97 9.96 18.09
CA VAL A 221 11.52 8.70 17.58
C VAL A 221 10.03 8.80 17.36
N LEU A 222 9.27 9.25 18.36
CA LEU A 222 7.83 9.49 18.23
C LEU A 222 7.50 10.54 17.17
N GLY A 223 8.28 11.61 17.04
CA GLY A 223 8.07 12.64 16.02
C GLY A 223 8.34 12.13 14.59
N VAL A 224 9.44 11.42 14.38
CA VAL A 224 9.79 10.77 13.10
C VAL A 224 8.75 9.72 12.74
N VAL A 225 8.36 8.87 13.70
CA VAL A 225 7.28 7.89 13.56
C VAL A 225 5.98 8.59 13.17
N ALA A 226 5.57 9.60 13.94
CA ALA A 226 4.32 10.31 13.70
C ALA A 226 4.29 10.97 12.32
N VAL A 227 5.36 11.63 11.87
CA VAL A 227 5.42 12.25 10.54
C VAL A 227 5.32 11.20 9.42
N SER A 228 5.94 10.02 9.59
CA SER A 228 5.84 8.92 8.63
C SER A 228 4.42 8.37 8.46
N PHE A 229 3.52 8.59 9.43
CA PHE A 229 2.12 8.15 9.37
C PHE A 229 1.12 9.28 9.11
N LEU A 230 1.40 10.51 9.57
CA LEU A 230 0.49 11.65 9.45
C LEU A 230 0.32 12.12 8.01
N THR A 231 1.41 12.19 7.23
CA THR A 231 1.33 12.62 5.83
C THR A 231 0.54 11.62 4.97
N PRO A 232 0.84 10.31 4.99
CA PRO A 232 0.01 9.33 4.29
C PRO A 232 -1.45 9.31 4.77
N ALA A 233 -1.71 9.47 6.08
CA ALA A 233 -3.07 9.52 6.61
C ALA A 233 -3.86 10.74 6.09
N LYS A 234 -3.20 11.90 5.97
CA LYS A 234 -3.81 13.11 5.40
C LYS A 234 -4.13 12.94 3.91
N ASP A 235 -3.22 12.30 3.16
CA ASP A 235 -3.36 12.15 1.70
C ASP A 235 -4.28 10.99 1.32
N THR A 236 -4.57 10.07 2.24
CA THR A 236 -5.39 8.87 2.03
C THR A 236 -6.74 9.17 1.35
N PRO A 237 -7.56 10.15 1.79
CA PRO A 237 -8.83 10.42 1.12
C PRO A 237 -8.68 10.85 -0.34
N ALA A 238 -7.70 11.71 -0.64
CA ALA A 238 -7.43 12.17 -1.99
C ALA A 238 -6.87 11.03 -2.87
N ALA A 239 -6.02 10.17 -2.31
CA ALA A 239 -5.46 9.00 -2.99
C ALA A 239 -6.54 7.95 -3.30
N SER A 240 -7.42 7.63 -2.34
CA SER A 240 -8.55 6.73 -2.58
C SER A 240 -9.51 7.27 -3.64
N ARG A 241 -9.81 8.57 -3.59
CA ARG A 241 -10.59 9.24 -4.63
C ARG A 241 -9.94 9.15 -6.01
N ASN A 242 -8.61 9.28 -6.11
CA ASN A 242 -7.92 9.15 -7.38
C ASN A 242 -8.06 7.75 -7.98
N ILE A 243 -7.92 6.69 -7.18
CA ILE A 243 -8.12 5.30 -7.63
C ILE A 243 -9.59 5.06 -8.03
N PHE A 244 -10.54 5.66 -7.30
CA PHE A 244 -11.97 5.63 -7.62
C PHE A 244 -12.30 6.31 -8.96
N GLU A 245 -11.67 7.45 -9.24
CA GLU A 245 -11.88 8.22 -10.47
C GLU A 245 -11.25 7.56 -11.70
N GLN A 246 -10.19 6.76 -11.52
CA GLN A 246 -9.44 6.18 -12.64
C GLN A 246 -9.56 4.65 -12.74
N GLN A 247 -8.85 3.89 -11.91
CA GLN A 247 -8.75 2.43 -12.06
C GLN A 247 -10.09 1.72 -11.79
N TYR A 248 -10.87 2.23 -10.84
CA TYR A 248 -12.24 1.73 -10.62
C TYR A 248 -13.15 2.01 -11.84
N GLN A 249 -13.03 3.17 -12.49
CA GLN A 249 -13.78 3.48 -13.71
C GLN A 249 -13.32 2.66 -14.91
N MET A 250 -12.00 2.42 -15.03
CA MET A 250 -11.43 1.48 -16.02
C MET A 250 -12.04 0.08 -15.83
N HIS A 251 -12.11 -0.39 -14.59
CA HIS A 251 -12.75 -1.67 -14.29
C HIS A 251 -14.23 -1.69 -14.67
N ARG A 252 -15.02 -0.68 -14.27
CA ARG A 252 -16.43 -0.57 -14.66
C ARG A 252 -16.59 -0.63 -16.18
N PHE A 253 -15.75 0.09 -16.92
CA PHE A 253 -15.77 0.02 -18.38
C PHE A 253 -15.54 -1.41 -18.88
N THR A 254 -14.57 -2.12 -18.30
CA THR A 254 -14.21 -3.50 -18.70
C THR A 254 -15.19 -4.58 -18.28
N THR A 255 -16.00 -4.37 -17.24
CA THR A 255 -16.90 -5.41 -16.71
C THR A 255 -18.38 -5.11 -17.00
N GLU A 256 -18.77 -3.84 -17.07
CA GLU A 256 -20.18 -3.43 -17.21
C GLU A 256 -20.51 -2.89 -18.62
N PHE A 257 -19.59 -2.14 -19.24
CA PHE A 257 -19.90 -1.40 -20.48
C PHE A 257 -19.37 -2.09 -21.74
N PHE A 258 -18.16 -2.64 -21.67
CA PHE A 258 -17.47 -3.28 -22.78
C PHE A 258 -16.66 -4.53 -22.33
N PRO A 259 -17.36 -5.61 -21.91
CA PRO A 259 -16.74 -6.86 -21.46
C PRO A 259 -16.15 -7.64 -22.64
N ARG A 260 -14.92 -7.28 -22.98
CA ARG A 260 -14.04 -7.93 -23.97
C ARG A 260 -12.65 -8.05 -23.35
N THR A 261 -11.82 -8.92 -23.93
CA THR A 261 -10.41 -9.01 -23.55
C THR A 261 -9.75 -7.64 -23.74
N VAL A 262 -9.10 -7.16 -22.68
CA VAL A 262 -8.51 -5.82 -22.62
C VAL A 262 -7.02 -5.89 -22.39
N ALA A 263 -6.25 -5.01 -23.03
CA ALA A 263 -4.85 -4.80 -22.72
C ALA A 263 -4.64 -3.57 -21.83
N VAL A 264 -3.85 -3.68 -20.76
CA VAL A 264 -3.63 -2.58 -19.80
C VAL A 264 -2.19 -2.54 -19.32
N ASN A 265 -1.71 -1.36 -18.91
CA ASN A 265 -0.47 -1.24 -18.13
C ASN A 265 -0.73 -0.96 -16.63
N ALA A 266 -1.97 -0.70 -16.24
CA ALA A 266 -2.44 -0.62 -14.86
C ALA A 266 -3.37 -1.81 -14.60
N LEU A 267 -2.80 -2.86 -14.00
CA LEU A 267 -3.42 -4.18 -13.96
C LEU A 267 -4.43 -4.34 -12.81
N GLY A 268 -4.16 -3.76 -11.63
CA GLY A 268 -4.76 -4.11 -10.35
C GLY A 268 -6.28 -4.25 -10.39
N TRP A 269 -7.01 -3.14 -10.33
CA TRP A 269 -8.47 -3.18 -10.26
C TRP A 269 -9.07 -3.83 -11.52
N VAL A 270 -8.52 -3.55 -12.70
CA VAL A 270 -9.03 -4.12 -13.97
C VAL A 270 -9.03 -5.65 -13.96
N ALA A 271 -8.07 -6.29 -13.29
CA ALA A 271 -7.99 -7.75 -13.18
C ALA A 271 -8.88 -8.34 -12.06
N TYR A 272 -9.22 -7.57 -11.03
CA TYR A 272 -10.04 -8.06 -9.92
C TYR A 272 -11.51 -8.10 -10.31
N ARG A 273 -12.22 -9.19 -10.00
CA ARG A 273 -13.64 -9.39 -10.36
C ARG A 273 -13.94 -9.17 -11.85
N ASN A 274 -13.06 -9.66 -12.69
CA ASN A 274 -13.20 -9.59 -14.13
C ASN A 274 -13.09 -10.99 -14.73
N ASP A 275 -14.18 -11.47 -15.32
CA ASP A 275 -14.21 -12.78 -15.98
C ASP A 275 -13.51 -12.76 -17.36
N GLY A 276 -13.27 -11.55 -17.91
CA GLY A 276 -12.54 -11.36 -19.15
C GLY A 276 -11.04 -11.49 -18.97
N HIS A 277 -10.33 -11.89 -20.03
CA HIS A 277 -8.87 -11.92 -20.03
C HIS A 277 -8.30 -10.50 -20.02
N VAL A 278 -7.29 -10.26 -19.17
CA VAL A 278 -6.58 -8.98 -19.05
C VAL A 278 -5.13 -9.17 -19.46
N LEU A 279 -4.77 -8.65 -20.64
CA LEU A 279 -3.40 -8.63 -21.13
C LEU A 279 -2.60 -7.51 -20.43
N ASP A 280 -1.68 -7.91 -19.56
CA ASP A 280 -0.75 -7.00 -18.92
C ASP A 280 0.41 -6.59 -19.85
N LEU A 281 0.46 -5.30 -20.21
CA LEU A 281 1.49 -4.67 -21.04
C LEU A 281 2.62 -4.03 -20.23
N TRP A 282 2.64 -4.17 -18.90
CA TRP A 282 3.73 -3.68 -18.04
C TRP A 282 4.66 -4.79 -17.52
N GLY A 283 4.16 -6.03 -17.42
CA GLY A 283 4.95 -7.21 -17.08
C GLY A 283 4.96 -7.57 -15.60
N LEU A 284 3.90 -7.21 -14.86
CA LEU A 284 3.59 -7.73 -13.53
C LEU A 284 3.00 -9.15 -13.61
N GLY A 285 1.97 -9.32 -14.44
CA GLY A 285 1.24 -10.57 -14.69
C GLY A 285 1.60 -11.27 -16.00
N SER A 286 2.43 -10.66 -16.86
CA SER A 286 2.88 -11.22 -18.14
C SER A 286 4.40 -11.40 -18.20
N GLU A 287 4.87 -12.66 -18.15
CA GLU A 287 6.30 -12.99 -18.18
C GLU A 287 6.97 -12.62 -19.50
N GLU A 288 6.27 -12.78 -20.62
CA GLU A 288 6.75 -12.37 -21.94
C GLU A 288 7.01 -10.86 -22.00
N VAL A 289 6.07 -10.06 -21.50
CA VAL A 289 6.20 -8.59 -21.43
C VAL A 289 7.29 -8.18 -20.44
N ARG A 290 7.41 -8.86 -19.29
CA ARG A 290 8.47 -8.62 -18.31
C ARG A 290 9.86 -8.85 -18.93
N ARG A 291 10.04 -9.95 -19.66
CA ARG A 291 11.29 -10.28 -20.36
C ARG A 291 11.58 -9.27 -21.46
N ALA A 292 10.60 -8.92 -22.28
CA ALA A 292 10.74 -7.93 -23.34
C ALA A 292 11.18 -6.57 -22.78
N THR A 293 10.53 -6.10 -21.71
CA THR A 293 10.85 -4.82 -21.05
C THR A 293 12.26 -4.79 -20.44
N ARG A 294 12.83 -5.95 -20.08
CA ARG A 294 14.21 -6.08 -19.59
C ARG A 294 15.25 -6.28 -20.69
N SER A 295 14.82 -6.60 -21.90
CA SER A 295 15.71 -6.79 -23.04
C SER A 295 16.19 -5.44 -23.60
N ALA A 296 17.33 -5.43 -24.31
CA ALA A 296 17.89 -4.22 -24.90
C ALA A 296 16.95 -3.55 -25.92
N GLY A 297 16.09 -4.32 -26.59
CA GLY A 297 15.08 -3.81 -27.53
C GLY A 297 13.81 -3.28 -26.87
N GLY A 298 13.60 -3.57 -25.58
CA GLY A 298 12.36 -3.21 -24.88
C GLY A 298 11.12 -3.88 -25.46
N LEU A 299 9.95 -3.45 -24.98
CA LEU A 299 8.65 -3.81 -25.53
C LEU A 299 8.39 -2.97 -26.80
N THR A 300 8.47 -3.55 -27.99
CA THR A 300 8.31 -2.85 -29.29
C THR A 300 6.84 -2.80 -29.74
N PRO A 301 6.44 -1.89 -30.64
CA PRO A 301 5.09 -1.86 -31.20
C PRO A 301 4.67 -3.18 -31.85
N GLU A 302 5.58 -3.83 -32.57
CA GLU A 302 5.32 -5.10 -33.27
C GLU A 302 5.02 -6.21 -32.27
N LEU A 303 5.79 -6.29 -31.18
CA LEU A 303 5.56 -7.27 -30.13
C LEU A 303 4.27 -6.98 -29.34
N ILE A 304 3.91 -5.71 -29.12
CA ILE A 304 2.65 -5.34 -28.49
C ILE A 304 1.47 -5.77 -29.36
N ALA A 305 1.53 -5.50 -30.67
CA ALA A 305 0.51 -5.91 -31.62
C ALA A 305 0.38 -7.43 -31.70
N GLU A 306 1.51 -8.15 -31.79
CA GLU A 306 1.55 -9.61 -31.79
C GLU A 306 0.97 -10.20 -30.51
N LEU A 307 1.32 -9.66 -29.33
CA LEU A 307 0.78 -10.13 -28.06
C LEU A 307 -0.72 -9.87 -27.95
N ALA A 308 -1.19 -8.71 -28.38
CA ALA A 308 -2.61 -8.38 -28.39
C ALA A 308 -3.40 -9.32 -29.29
N ASP A 309 -2.91 -9.60 -30.50
CA ASP A 309 -3.52 -10.55 -31.44
C ASP A 309 -3.55 -11.98 -30.86
N ARG A 310 -2.39 -12.50 -30.40
CA ARG A 310 -2.29 -13.85 -29.80
C ARG A 310 -3.18 -14.05 -28.57
N LYS A 311 -3.43 -13.00 -27.80
CA LYS A 311 -4.26 -13.04 -26.59
C LYS A 311 -5.71 -12.62 -26.86
N GLY A 312 -6.04 -12.21 -28.09
CA GLY A 312 -7.38 -11.80 -28.49
C GLY A 312 -7.83 -10.49 -27.84
N ALA A 313 -6.91 -9.57 -27.54
CA ALA A 313 -7.25 -8.26 -26.98
C ALA A 313 -7.95 -7.39 -28.02
N VAL A 314 -9.16 -6.93 -27.69
CA VAL A 314 -10.03 -6.14 -28.58
C VAL A 314 -9.78 -4.65 -28.44
N TYR A 315 -9.35 -4.22 -27.26
CA TYR A 315 -9.06 -2.83 -26.95
C TYR A 315 -7.99 -2.74 -25.86
N ALA A 316 -7.41 -1.55 -25.69
CA ALA A 316 -6.47 -1.26 -24.64
C ALA A 316 -6.87 -0.02 -23.84
N MET A 317 -6.51 0.02 -22.56
CA MET A 317 -6.56 1.21 -21.72
C MET A 317 -5.18 1.44 -21.11
N ILE A 318 -4.48 2.45 -21.60
CA ILE A 318 -3.07 2.65 -21.27
C ILE A 318 -2.68 4.09 -20.96
N TYR A 319 -1.60 4.27 -20.19
CA TYR A 319 -0.93 5.56 -20.07
C TYR A 319 0.03 5.76 -21.26
N ASP A 320 -0.36 6.51 -22.29
CA ASP A 320 0.46 6.73 -23.52
C ASP A 320 1.90 7.13 -23.22
N ARG A 321 2.08 7.99 -22.21
CA ARG A 321 3.39 8.50 -21.79
C ARG A 321 4.35 7.40 -21.32
N TRP A 322 3.85 6.25 -20.87
CA TRP A 322 4.69 5.11 -20.47
C TRP A 322 5.23 4.32 -21.67
N PHE A 323 4.53 4.39 -22.81
CA PHE A 323 4.91 3.70 -24.03
C PHE A 323 5.84 4.53 -24.92
N LYS A 324 5.90 5.87 -24.75
CA LYS A 324 6.84 6.77 -25.44
C LYS A 324 6.86 6.57 -26.97
N GLY A 325 5.67 6.54 -27.58
CA GLY A 325 5.51 6.32 -29.02
C GLY A 325 5.60 4.87 -29.46
N ARG A 326 5.65 3.91 -28.53
CA ARG A 326 5.67 2.47 -28.83
C ARG A 326 4.29 1.82 -28.93
N VAL A 327 3.22 2.60 -28.89
CA VAL A 327 1.86 2.09 -29.13
C VAL A 327 1.77 1.68 -30.60
N PRO A 328 1.21 0.51 -30.94
CA PRO A 328 1.08 0.10 -32.34
C PRO A 328 0.33 1.14 -33.17
N PRO A 329 0.84 1.53 -34.35
CA PRO A 329 0.22 2.57 -35.18
C PRO A 329 -1.13 2.13 -35.77
N SER A 330 -1.41 0.82 -35.81
CA SER A 330 -2.70 0.27 -36.22
C SER A 330 -3.79 0.44 -35.17
N TRP A 331 -3.44 0.74 -33.90
CA TRP A 331 -4.41 0.94 -32.84
C TRP A 331 -5.05 2.30 -32.95
N CYS A 332 -6.37 2.35 -32.84
CA CYS A 332 -7.12 3.57 -33.00
C CYS A 332 -7.54 4.15 -31.66
N ARG A 333 -7.05 5.34 -31.29
CA ARG A 333 -7.45 5.99 -30.03
C ARG A 333 -8.90 6.47 -30.13
N MET A 334 -9.79 5.90 -29.32
CA MET A 334 -11.22 6.20 -29.30
C MET A 334 -11.67 7.04 -28.11
N ALA A 335 -10.91 7.08 -27.02
CA ALA A 335 -11.17 8.00 -25.93
C ALA A 335 -9.95 8.32 -25.09
N VAL A 336 -10.04 9.38 -24.29
CA VAL A 336 -9.09 9.73 -23.23
C VAL A 336 -9.88 9.99 -21.94
N LEU A 337 -9.66 9.15 -20.93
CA LEU A 337 -10.15 9.35 -19.57
C LEU A 337 -9.17 10.26 -18.83
N ARG A 338 -9.66 11.38 -18.29
CA ARG A 338 -8.89 12.33 -17.49
C ARG A 338 -9.37 12.38 -16.06
N THR A 339 -8.45 12.39 -15.11
CA THR A 339 -8.71 12.40 -13.67
C THR A 339 -7.74 13.33 -12.94
N SER A 340 -7.97 13.51 -11.63
CA SER A 340 -6.93 14.05 -10.76
C SER A 340 -5.67 13.15 -10.74
N LEU A 341 -4.52 13.71 -10.33
CA LEU A 341 -3.27 12.97 -10.17
C LEU A 341 -2.75 13.10 -8.75
N VAL A 342 -2.93 12.02 -7.97
CA VAL A 342 -2.45 11.90 -6.58
C VAL A 342 -1.54 10.67 -6.46
N THR A 343 -2.06 9.49 -6.82
CA THR A 343 -1.33 8.21 -6.73
C THR A 343 -1.35 7.40 -8.02
N ALA A 344 -2.24 7.74 -8.96
CA ALA A 344 -2.28 7.13 -10.28
C ALA A 344 -0.96 7.29 -11.06
N GLY A 345 -0.72 6.41 -12.02
CA GLY A 345 0.47 6.46 -12.87
C GLY A 345 0.43 7.57 -13.93
N SER A 346 -0.75 8.14 -14.17
CA SER A 346 -1.08 9.23 -15.09
C SER A 346 -2.39 9.89 -14.70
N ASP A 347 -2.56 11.17 -15.03
CA ASP A 347 -3.84 11.88 -15.06
C ASP A 347 -4.67 11.50 -16.29
N GLU A 348 -4.04 10.97 -17.33
CA GLU A 348 -4.69 10.57 -18.58
C GLU A 348 -4.52 9.06 -18.86
N VAL A 349 -5.61 8.40 -19.22
CA VAL A 349 -5.66 7.03 -19.75
C VAL A 349 -6.28 7.06 -21.14
N SER A 350 -5.52 6.63 -22.14
CA SER A 350 -5.99 6.51 -23.52
C SER A 350 -6.62 5.15 -23.75
N PHE A 351 -7.81 5.16 -24.35
CA PHE A 351 -8.57 3.97 -24.71
C PHE A 351 -8.39 3.76 -26.21
N TYR A 352 -7.72 2.67 -26.59
CA TYR A 352 -7.45 2.29 -27.97
C TYR A 352 -8.31 1.12 -28.39
N LEU A 353 -8.90 1.20 -29.57
CA LEU A 353 -9.43 0.05 -30.28
C LEU A 353 -8.30 -0.70 -30.97
N ILE A 354 -8.27 -2.02 -30.77
CA ILE A 354 -7.31 -2.94 -31.40
C ILE A 354 -7.97 -3.65 -32.59
N ASP A 355 -9.19 -4.15 -32.40
CA ASP A 355 -9.98 -4.81 -33.45
C ASP A 355 -10.98 -3.82 -34.10
N PRO A 356 -10.78 -3.41 -35.36
CA PRO A 356 -11.69 -2.49 -36.06
C PRO A 356 -13.13 -2.99 -36.17
N ALA A 357 -13.38 -4.31 -36.14
CA ALA A 357 -14.72 -4.88 -36.22
C ALA A 357 -15.59 -4.49 -35.02
N GLU A 358 -14.96 -4.20 -33.88
CA GLU A 358 -15.62 -3.85 -32.62
C GLU A 358 -15.83 -2.32 -32.45
N ALA A 359 -15.44 -1.51 -33.46
CA ALA A 359 -15.56 -0.04 -33.39
C ALA A 359 -16.99 0.45 -33.08
N PRO A 360 -18.07 -0.06 -33.72
CA PRO A 360 -19.43 0.40 -33.41
C PRO A 360 -19.85 0.06 -31.98
N ALA A 361 -19.46 -1.13 -31.50
CA ALA A 361 -19.80 -1.59 -30.16
C ALA A 361 -19.06 -0.78 -29.09
N MET A 362 -17.76 -0.54 -29.27
CA MET A 362 -16.97 0.29 -28.35
C MET A 362 -17.44 1.75 -28.34
N ALA A 363 -17.76 2.33 -29.50
CA ALA A 363 -18.33 3.68 -29.57
C ALA A 363 -19.66 3.79 -28.78
N GLY A 364 -20.56 2.81 -28.94
CA GLY A 364 -21.79 2.73 -28.17
C GLY A 364 -21.56 2.57 -26.67
N ALA A 365 -20.56 1.78 -26.27
CA ALA A 365 -20.18 1.62 -24.87
C ALA A 365 -19.62 2.91 -24.26
N LEU A 366 -18.72 3.60 -24.96
CA LEU A 366 -18.16 4.89 -24.54
C LEU A 366 -19.25 5.96 -24.36
N ALA A 367 -20.22 6.02 -25.29
CA ALA A 367 -21.35 6.94 -25.21
C ALA A 367 -22.25 6.70 -23.99
N ARG A 368 -22.46 5.43 -23.60
CA ARG A 368 -23.21 5.09 -22.37
C ARG A 368 -22.38 5.30 -21.10
N PHE A 369 -21.07 5.10 -21.18
CA PHE A 369 -20.16 5.18 -20.04
C PHE A 369 -19.89 6.62 -19.61
N ALA A 370 -19.60 7.51 -20.56
CA ALA A 370 -19.24 8.90 -20.31
C ALA A 370 -20.17 9.65 -19.33
N PRO A 371 -21.52 9.60 -19.45
CA PRO A 371 -22.41 10.30 -18.52
C PRO A 371 -22.47 9.68 -17.11
N THR A 372 -21.87 8.51 -16.88
CA THR A 372 -21.87 7.82 -15.58
C THR A 372 -20.59 8.03 -14.78
N LEU A 373 -19.66 8.85 -15.29
CA LEU A 373 -18.42 9.16 -14.61
C LEU A 373 -18.65 10.07 -13.38
N PRO A 374 -17.88 9.87 -12.30
CA PRO A 374 -17.95 10.75 -11.14
C PRO A 374 -17.41 12.15 -11.48
N ALA A 375 -17.75 13.15 -10.67
CA ALA A 375 -17.48 14.56 -10.96
C ALA A 375 -15.98 14.92 -11.20
N GLY A 376 -15.03 14.14 -10.67
CA GLY A 376 -13.60 14.37 -10.91
C GLY A 376 -12.98 13.51 -12.02
N ALA A 377 -13.81 12.83 -12.83
CA ALA A 377 -13.38 12.12 -14.02
C ALA A 377 -14.14 12.66 -15.25
N SER A 378 -13.45 12.77 -16.39
CA SER A 378 -14.07 13.13 -17.65
C SER A 378 -13.56 12.26 -18.79
N LEU A 379 -14.39 12.03 -19.80
CA LEU A 379 -14.06 11.22 -20.97
C LEU A 379 -14.17 12.07 -22.23
N GLU A 380 -13.06 12.25 -22.92
CA GLU A 380 -13.06 12.81 -24.26
C GLU A 380 -13.17 11.66 -25.26
N VAL A 381 -14.28 11.58 -26.00
CA VAL A 381 -14.48 10.58 -27.05
C VAL A 381 -13.92 11.12 -28.37
N ILE A 382 -13.06 10.34 -29.01
CA ILE A 382 -12.36 10.69 -30.24
C ILE A 382 -12.89 9.79 -31.36
N PRO A 383 -13.37 10.36 -32.49
CA PRO A 383 -13.75 9.56 -33.63
C PRO A 383 -12.55 8.77 -34.15
N CYS A 384 -12.68 7.45 -34.22
CA CYS A 384 -11.71 6.65 -34.96
C CYS A 384 -11.90 6.92 -36.46
N PRO A 385 -10.87 7.36 -37.21
CA PRO A 385 -10.95 7.41 -38.66
C PRO A 385 -11.33 6.02 -39.15
N ARG A 386 -12.40 5.91 -39.95
CA ARG A 386 -12.70 4.62 -40.59
C ARG A 386 -11.48 4.22 -41.43
N PRO A 387 -11.03 2.96 -41.34
CA PRO A 387 -9.92 2.48 -42.16
C PRO A 387 -10.20 2.65 -43.66
#